data_AF-S4XQ72-F1
#
_entry.id   AF-S4XQ72-F1
#
_cell.length_a   1.000
_cell.length_b   1.000
_cell.length_c   1.000
_cell.angle_alpha   90.00
_cell.angle_beta   90.00
_cell.angle_gamma   90.00
#
_symmetry.space_group_name_H-M   'P 1'
#
loop_
_entity.id
_entity.type
_entity.pdbx_description
1 polymer ?
#
loop_
_entity_poly.entity_id
_entity_poly.type
_entity_poly.pdbx_seq_one_letter_code
_entity_poly.pdbx_strand_id
1 'polypeptide(L)'
;MPSERGVVIIHRVLGRVRLGVPALRGDPSRAEEIAEAARACPSVVDARASAWAGSLTVEHEPDVPLEIVLSELASIPELADCGCHPIDALSPPPPRCAAPAEPPSPGRTARLVVQAAGRLNAASQAVPPPQVDLKIVIPALLVGSGMLQVLLRRSPGMPHWITLIKYGVDAFVVLNHARIQGFLAGSGAPAGGEAG
;
A
#
# COMPACT_ATOMS: atom_id res chain seq x y z
N MET A 1 28.36 21.22 13.62
CA MET A 1 27.23 20.27 13.56
C MET A 1 26.00 21.07 13.19
N PRO A 2 25.61 21.12 11.90
CA PRO A 2 24.42 21.85 11.50
C PRO A 2 23.22 21.24 12.22
N SER A 3 22.46 22.06 12.91
CA SER A 3 21.27 21.69 13.67
C SER A 3 20.23 21.07 12.73
N GLU A 4 20.09 19.74 12.78
CA GLU A 4 19.13 18.90 12.04
C GLU A 4 17.65 19.15 12.45
N ARG A 5 17.26 20.40 12.70
CA ARG A 5 15.93 20.78 13.21
C ARG A 5 14.98 21.34 12.16
N GLY A 6 15.43 21.50 10.92
CA GLY A 6 14.60 22.05 9.86
C GLY A 6 13.45 21.12 9.47
N VAL A 7 12.28 21.69 9.22
CA VAL A 7 11.17 20.98 8.59
C VAL A 7 11.40 20.91 7.08
N VAL A 8 11.20 19.73 6.49
CA VAL A 8 11.42 19.48 5.06
C VAL A 8 10.18 18.89 4.40
N ILE A 9 9.89 19.23 3.14
CA ILE A 9 8.82 18.59 2.40
C ILE A 9 9.32 17.25 1.86
N ILE A 10 8.78 16.14 2.35
CA ILE A 10 9.13 14.78 1.90
C ILE A 10 8.40 14.45 0.60
N HIS A 11 7.11 14.78 0.52
CA HIS A 11 6.26 14.43 -0.60
C HIS A 11 5.11 15.43 -0.77
N ARG A 12 4.74 15.69 -2.03
CA ARG A 12 3.64 16.58 -2.39
C ARG A 12 2.73 15.91 -3.43
N VAL A 13 1.43 15.92 -3.15
CA VAL A 13 0.34 15.58 -4.08
C VAL A 13 -0.67 16.72 -4.02
N LEU A 14 -1.51 16.87 -5.04
CA LEU A 14 -2.62 17.81 -4.99
C LEU A 14 -3.51 17.51 -3.77
N GLY A 15 -3.73 18.52 -2.91
CA GLY A 15 -4.51 18.41 -1.67
C GLY A 15 -3.82 17.67 -0.52
N ARG A 16 -2.55 17.25 -0.66
CA ARG A 16 -1.84 16.55 0.41
C ARG A 16 -0.34 16.80 0.39
N VAL A 17 0.20 17.21 1.53
CA VAL A 17 1.64 17.37 1.73
C VAL A 17 2.12 16.52 2.91
N ARG A 18 3.31 15.94 2.80
CA ARG A 18 3.99 15.24 3.90
C ARG A 18 5.27 15.97 4.26
N LEU A 19 5.32 16.45 5.49
CA LEU A 19 6.44 17.17 6.08
C LEU A 19 7.26 16.21 6.95
N GLY A 20 8.58 16.28 6.84
CA GLY A 20 9.53 15.69 7.77
C GLY A 20 9.81 16.69 8.87
N VAL A 21 9.47 16.31 10.11
CA VAL A 21 9.59 17.15 11.30
C VAL A 21 10.39 16.35 12.32
N PRO A 22 11.74 16.47 12.33
CA PRO A 22 12.59 15.67 13.21
C PRO A 22 12.24 15.81 14.70
N ALA A 23 11.73 16.97 15.10
CA ALA A 23 11.30 17.26 16.47
C ALA A 23 10.14 16.36 16.96
N LEU A 24 9.40 15.71 16.06
CA LEU A 24 8.32 14.76 16.43
C LEU A 24 8.84 13.38 16.82
N ARG A 25 10.11 13.06 16.53
CA ARG A 25 10.59 11.67 16.61
C ARG A 25 10.70 11.21 18.06
N GLY A 26 10.01 10.12 18.39
CA GLY A 26 10.06 9.48 19.71
C GLY A 26 9.13 10.09 20.77
N ASP A 27 8.32 11.09 20.41
CA ASP A 27 7.38 11.74 21.32
C ASP A 27 5.95 11.70 20.75
N PRO A 28 5.15 10.66 21.07
CA PRO A 28 3.80 10.51 20.54
C PRO A 28 2.82 11.56 21.05
N SER A 29 2.97 12.03 22.29
CA SER A 29 2.10 13.06 22.88
C SER A 29 2.28 14.38 22.15
N ARG A 30 3.53 14.81 21.96
CA ARG A 30 3.84 16.03 21.22
C ARG A 30 3.44 15.95 19.74
N ALA A 31 3.57 14.77 19.14
CA ALA A 31 3.12 14.55 17.77
C ALA A 31 1.61 14.76 17.63
N GLU A 32 0.81 14.27 18.58
CA GLU A 32 -0.63 14.48 18.56
C GLU A 32 -1.00 15.96 18.80
N GLU A 33 -0.34 16.64 19.74
CA GLU A 33 -0.55 18.08 19.98
C GLU A 33 -0.30 18.92 18.71
N ILE A 34 0.76 18.60 17.97
CA ILE A 34 1.07 19.29 16.71
C ILE A 34 0.07 18.94 15.60
N ALA A 35 -0.40 17.69 15.55
CA ALA A 35 -1.46 17.31 14.61
C ALA A 35 -2.77 18.04 14.92
N GLU A 36 -3.13 18.18 16.20
CA GLU A 36 -4.29 18.97 16.65
C GLU A 36 -4.15 20.45 16.29
N ALA A 37 -2.99 21.05 16.55
CA ALA A 37 -2.72 22.43 16.19
C ALA A 37 -2.80 22.64 14.66
N ALA A 38 -2.26 21.70 13.87
CA ALA A 38 -2.35 21.76 12.41
C ALA A 38 -3.80 21.60 11.91
N ARG A 39 -4.63 20.76 12.56
CA ARG A 39 -6.07 20.64 12.25
C ARG A 39 -6.86 21.90 12.57
N ALA A 40 -6.35 22.79 13.42
CA ALA A 40 -6.97 24.07 13.70
C ALA A 40 -6.66 25.16 12.65
N CYS A 41 -5.75 24.91 11.72
CA CYS A 41 -5.45 25.83 10.62
C CYS A 41 -6.61 25.87 9.60
N PRO A 42 -7.05 27.06 9.15
CA PRO A 42 -8.21 27.20 8.26
C PRO A 42 -8.13 26.41 6.95
N SER A 43 -6.94 26.33 6.36
CA SER A 43 -6.76 25.69 5.05
C SER A 43 -6.53 24.17 5.15
N VAL A 44 -6.52 23.61 6.36
CA VAL A 44 -6.24 22.20 6.63
C VAL A 44 -7.54 21.41 6.84
N VAL A 45 -7.73 20.37 6.05
CA VAL A 45 -8.88 19.45 6.14
C VAL A 45 -8.64 18.37 7.20
N ASP A 46 -7.43 17.80 7.21
CA ASP A 46 -6.99 16.81 8.21
C ASP A 46 -5.48 16.92 8.40
N ALA A 47 -4.99 16.58 9.60
CA ALA A 47 -3.56 16.47 9.85
C ALA A 47 -3.27 15.30 10.77
N ARG A 48 -2.22 14.54 10.43
CA ARG A 48 -1.80 13.34 11.16
C ARG A 48 -0.29 13.32 11.32
N ALA A 49 0.16 13.25 12.56
CA ALA A 49 1.56 13.10 12.87
C ALA A 49 1.95 11.63 13.07
N SER A 50 3.23 11.34 12.84
CA SER A 50 3.84 10.05 13.15
C SER A 50 5.12 10.29 13.94
N ALA A 51 5.07 10.04 15.25
CA ALA A 51 6.23 10.13 16.12
C ALA A 51 7.31 9.07 15.80
N TRP A 52 6.93 7.94 15.21
CA TRP A 52 7.90 6.95 14.76
C TRP A 52 8.71 7.45 13.56
N ALA A 53 8.03 7.99 12.55
CA ALA A 53 8.69 8.48 11.35
C ALA A 53 9.34 9.87 11.55
N GLY A 54 8.83 10.66 12.49
CA GLY A 54 9.14 12.09 12.60
C GLY A 54 8.54 12.85 11.42
N SER A 55 7.26 12.63 11.11
CA SER A 55 6.60 13.26 9.96
C SER A 55 5.17 13.69 10.25
N LEU A 56 4.75 14.82 9.66
CA LEU A 56 3.38 15.33 9.68
C LEU A 56 2.78 15.22 8.27
N THR A 57 1.64 14.57 8.14
CA THR A 57 0.84 14.56 6.91
C THR A 57 -0.28 15.56 7.05
N VAL A 58 -0.42 16.44 6.08
CA VAL A 58 -1.47 17.46 6.05
C VAL A 58 -2.27 17.29 4.77
N GLU A 59 -3.57 17.10 4.92
CA GLU A 59 -4.56 17.16 3.85
C GLU A 59 -5.16 18.57 3.87
N HIS A 60 -5.18 19.22 2.71
CA HIS A 60 -5.59 20.62 2.57
C HIS A 60 -6.53 20.77 1.38
N GLU A 61 -7.30 21.86 1.34
CA GLU A 61 -8.15 22.13 0.20
C GLU A 61 -7.30 22.29 -1.09
N PRO A 62 -7.66 21.61 -2.19
CA PRO A 62 -6.84 21.58 -3.40
C PRO A 62 -6.78 22.96 -4.11
N ASP A 63 -7.76 23.81 -3.85
CA ASP A 63 -7.87 25.16 -4.43
C ASP A 63 -7.03 26.20 -3.67
N VAL A 64 -6.54 25.85 -2.47
CA VAL A 64 -5.67 26.71 -1.67
C VAL A 64 -4.21 26.48 -2.07
N PRO A 65 -3.46 27.54 -2.45
CA PRO A 65 -2.03 27.45 -2.70
C PRO A 65 -1.27 26.87 -1.50
N LEU A 66 -0.34 25.95 -1.77
CA LEU A 66 0.44 25.28 -0.72
C LEU A 66 1.21 26.27 0.16
N GLU A 67 1.63 27.39 -0.42
CA GLU A 67 2.38 28.44 0.27
C GLU A 67 1.57 29.06 1.41
N ILE A 68 0.24 29.19 1.25
CA ILE A 68 -0.67 29.67 2.29
C ILE A 68 -0.76 28.62 3.41
N VAL A 69 -0.97 27.34 3.04
CA VAL A 69 -1.03 26.23 4.00
C VAL A 69 0.27 26.16 4.83
N LEU A 70 1.44 26.26 4.18
CA LEU A 70 2.73 26.25 4.87
C LEU A 70 2.91 27.48 5.77
N SER A 71 2.43 28.64 5.35
CA SER A 71 2.45 29.86 6.16
C SER A 71 1.57 29.75 7.40
N GLU A 72 0.39 29.12 7.30
CA GLU A 72 -0.48 28.85 8.45
C GLU A 72 0.20 27.87 9.41
N LEU A 73 0.75 26.78 8.89
CA LEU A 73 1.46 25.77 9.68
C LEU A 73 2.69 26.35 10.38
N ALA A 74 3.39 27.31 9.77
CA ALA A 74 4.54 27.99 10.38
C ALA A 74 4.19 28.80 11.64
N SER A 75 2.91 29.05 11.93
CA SER A 75 2.48 29.61 13.22
C SER A 75 2.68 28.65 14.41
N ILE A 76 2.80 27.35 14.12
CA ILE A 76 3.12 26.32 15.12
C ILE A 76 4.63 26.39 15.38
N PRO A 77 5.09 26.63 16.63
CA PRO A 77 6.50 26.88 16.93
C PRO A 77 7.46 25.79 16.41
N GLU A 78 7.04 24.53 16.46
CA GLU A 78 7.81 23.38 15.98
C GLU A 78 7.90 23.29 14.45
N LEU A 79 7.00 23.97 13.75
CA LEU A 79 6.97 24.08 12.30
C LEU A 79 7.48 25.45 11.81
N ALA A 80 7.76 26.40 12.71
CA ALA A 80 8.27 27.73 12.34
C ALA A 80 9.67 27.66 11.69
N ASP A 81 10.46 26.64 12.03
CA ASP A 81 11.74 26.33 11.38
C ASP A 81 11.56 25.61 10.02
N CYS A 82 10.35 25.60 9.46
CA CYS A 82 10.12 25.24 8.08
C CYS A 82 10.71 26.33 7.19
N GLY A 83 12.03 26.25 7.00
CA GLY A 83 12.70 26.89 5.90
C GLY A 83 12.07 26.35 4.62
N CYS A 84 11.03 27.02 4.12
CA CYS A 84 10.49 26.88 2.78
C CYS A 84 11.54 27.38 1.79
N HIS A 85 12.74 26.81 1.83
CA HIS A 85 13.62 26.86 0.70
C HIS A 85 12.90 26.06 -0.39
N PRO A 86 12.66 26.67 -1.56
CA PRO A 86 12.26 25.91 -2.73
C PRO A 86 13.21 24.72 -2.80
N ILE A 87 12.68 23.50 -2.93
CA ILE A 87 13.52 22.32 -3.14
C ILE A 87 14.30 22.60 -4.42
N ASP A 88 15.49 23.13 -4.23
CA ASP A 88 16.39 23.43 -5.32
C ASP A 88 16.77 22.07 -5.87
N ALA A 89 16.42 21.82 -7.13
CA ALA A 89 16.62 20.54 -7.82
C ALA A 89 18.11 20.12 -7.90
N LEU A 90 19.01 20.92 -7.31
CA LEU A 90 20.46 20.81 -7.29
C LEU A 90 21.06 20.63 -5.89
N SER A 91 20.26 20.55 -4.81
CA SER A 91 20.83 20.21 -3.51
C SER A 91 21.37 18.78 -3.53
N PRO A 92 22.65 18.55 -3.18
CA PRO A 92 23.20 17.20 -3.12
C PRO A 92 22.38 16.38 -2.11
N PRO A 93 22.07 15.11 -2.43
CA PRO A 93 21.26 14.27 -1.56
C PRO A 93 21.90 14.26 -0.16
N PRO A 94 21.11 14.40 0.92
CA PRO A 94 21.65 14.38 2.26
C PRO A 94 22.49 13.10 2.44
N PRO A 95 23.61 13.17 3.20
CA PRO A 95 24.42 11.99 3.47
C PRO A 95 23.48 10.92 4.01
N ARG A 96 23.47 9.76 3.33
CA ARG A 96 22.67 8.60 3.71
C ARG A 96 23.17 8.12 5.09
N CYS A 97 22.68 8.72 6.16
CA CYS A 97 22.60 8.06 7.45
C CYS A 97 21.90 6.74 7.16
N ALA A 98 22.60 5.62 7.45
CA ALA A 98 22.16 4.28 7.14
C ALA A 98 20.67 4.15 7.44
N ALA A 99 19.87 4.09 6.38
CA ALA A 99 18.42 4.03 6.50
C ALA A 99 18.11 2.83 7.42
N PRO A 100 17.38 3.01 8.54
CA PRO A 100 16.75 1.86 9.17
C PRO A 100 15.96 1.17 8.07
N ALA A 101 16.23 -0.12 7.84
CA ALA A 101 15.73 -0.89 6.71
C ALA A 101 14.29 -0.50 6.41
N GLU A 102 14.12 0.27 5.33
CA GLU A 102 12.83 0.82 4.94
C GLU A 102 11.89 -0.39 4.81
N PRO A 103 10.81 -0.49 5.62
CA PRO A 103 9.88 -1.59 5.48
C PRO A 103 9.42 -1.58 4.02
N PRO A 104 9.51 -2.72 3.31
CA PRO A 104 9.43 -2.75 1.86
C PRO A 104 8.18 -2.02 1.41
N SER A 105 8.36 -0.92 0.68
CA SER A 105 7.23 -0.11 0.26
C SER A 105 6.24 -1.00 -0.49
N PRO A 106 4.93 -0.98 -0.14
CA PRO A 106 3.94 -1.87 -0.74
C PRO A 106 3.94 -1.82 -2.27
N GLY A 107 4.31 -0.67 -2.85
CA GLY A 107 4.45 -0.49 -4.29
C GLY A 107 5.65 -1.23 -4.89
N ARG A 108 6.77 -1.38 -4.17
CA ARG A 108 7.96 -2.09 -4.67
C ARG A 108 7.75 -3.60 -4.63
N THR A 109 7.17 -4.13 -3.56
CA THR A 109 6.79 -5.54 -3.46
C THR A 109 5.70 -5.89 -4.48
N ALA A 110 4.66 -5.06 -4.63
CA ALA A 110 3.64 -5.27 -5.64
C ALA A 110 4.21 -5.29 -7.07
N ARG A 111 5.12 -4.36 -7.42
CA ARG A 111 5.78 -4.33 -8.73
C ARG A 111 6.62 -5.59 -8.99
N LEU A 112 7.35 -6.07 -7.98
CA LEU A 112 8.13 -7.30 -8.08
C LEU A 112 7.23 -8.53 -8.25
N VAL A 113 6.12 -8.60 -7.51
CA VAL A 113 5.14 -9.69 -7.63
C VAL A 113 4.49 -9.68 -9.01
N VAL A 114 4.09 -8.51 -9.52
CA VAL A 114 3.51 -8.37 -10.87
C VAL A 114 4.51 -8.77 -11.96
N GLN A 115 5.77 -8.36 -11.85
CA GLN A 115 6.81 -8.79 -12.80
C GLN A 115 7.07 -10.30 -12.74
N ALA A 116 7.14 -10.87 -11.54
CA ALA A 116 7.33 -12.30 -11.35
C ALA A 116 6.14 -13.10 -11.94
N ALA A 117 4.90 -12.66 -11.68
CA ALA A 117 3.70 -13.26 -12.24
C ALA A 117 3.68 -13.17 -13.79
N GLY A 118 4.07 -12.03 -14.35
CA GLY A 118 4.19 -11.85 -15.80
C GLY A 118 5.22 -12.80 -16.43
N ARG A 119 6.38 -13.01 -15.78
CA ARG A 119 7.39 -13.96 -16.24
C ARG A 119 6.93 -15.41 -16.15
N LEU A 120 6.24 -15.78 -15.07
CA LEU A 120 5.65 -17.12 -14.93
C LEU A 120 4.61 -17.39 -16.02
N ASN A 121 3.75 -16.41 -16.31
CA ASN A 121 2.73 -16.50 -17.35
C ASN A 121 3.34 -16.65 -18.75
N ALA A 122 4.43 -15.94 -19.03
CA ALA A 122 5.16 -16.09 -20.30
C ALA A 122 5.84 -17.47 -20.40
N ALA A 123 6.45 -17.95 -19.31
CA ALA A 123 7.10 -19.26 -19.26
C ALA A 123 6.10 -20.42 -19.40
N SER A 124 4.89 -20.31 -18.83
CA SER A 124 3.87 -21.35 -18.96
C SER A 124 3.34 -21.49 -20.39
N GLN A 125 3.40 -20.44 -21.21
CA GLN A 125 3.02 -20.51 -22.62
C GLN A 125 4.10 -21.16 -23.50
N ALA A 126 5.33 -21.27 -23.01
CA ALA A 126 6.46 -21.82 -23.76
C ALA A 126 6.61 -23.35 -23.63
N VAL A 127 5.82 -24.02 -22.77
CA VAL A 127 5.90 -25.47 -22.54
C VAL A 127 4.74 -26.19 -23.25
N PRO A 128 5.00 -26.99 -24.30
CA PRO A 128 3.99 -27.82 -24.93
C PRO A 128 3.71 -29.09 -24.11
N PRO A 129 2.45 -29.56 -24.01
CA PRO A 129 1.25 -29.00 -24.60
C PRO A 129 0.71 -27.79 -23.80
N PRO A 130 0.23 -26.73 -24.49
CA PRO A 130 -0.18 -25.48 -23.85
C PRO A 130 -1.57 -25.60 -23.21
N GLN A 131 -1.68 -26.11 -21.97
CA GLN A 131 -3.01 -26.22 -21.33
C GLN A 131 -3.07 -25.99 -19.81
N VAL A 132 -2.03 -25.48 -19.16
CA VAL A 132 -2.17 -25.18 -17.72
C VAL A 132 -2.34 -23.68 -17.51
N ASP A 133 -3.60 -23.25 -17.58
CA ASP A 133 -4.04 -21.88 -17.33
C ASP A 133 -3.56 -21.45 -15.93
N LEU A 134 -2.75 -20.39 -15.87
CA LEU A 134 -2.18 -19.88 -14.62
C LEU A 134 -3.28 -19.52 -13.61
N LYS A 135 -4.50 -19.23 -14.09
CA LYS A 135 -5.70 -19.00 -13.29
C LYS A 135 -6.18 -20.22 -12.51
N ILE A 136 -5.78 -21.43 -12.91
CA ILE A 136 -6.05 -22.69 -12.20
C ILE A 136 -4.86 -23.05 -11.32
N VAL A 137 -3.64 -22.86 -11.82
CA VAL A 137 -2.40 -23.19 -11.10
C VAL A 137 -2.26 -22.43 -9.80
N ILE A 138 -2.48 -21.11 -9.82
CA ILE A 138 -2.27 -20.26 -8.64
C ILE A 138 -3.24 -20.63 -7.49
N PRO A 139 -4.57 -20.74 -7.73
CA PRO A 139 -5.50 -21.18 -6.70
C PRO A 139 -5.23 -22.61 -6.24
N ALA A 140 -4.88 -23.54 -7.15
CA ALA A 140 -4.53 -24.91 -6.77
C ALA A 140 -3.28 -24.96 -5.87
N LEU A 141 -2.27 -24.13 -6.15
CA LEU A 141 -1.07 -24.00 -5.31
C LEU A 141 -1.39 -23.43 -3.93
N LEU A 142 -2.24 -22.41 -3.84
CA LEU A 142 -2.66 -21.81 -2.57
C LEU A 142 -3.45 -22.82 -1.72
N VAL A 143 -4.42 -23.51 -2.32
CA VAL A 143 -5.20 -24.56 -1.66
C VAL A 143 -4.29 -25.72 -1.22
N GLY A 144 -3.42 -26.20 -2.12
CA GLY A 144 -2.46 -27.26 -1.84
C GLY A 144 -1.50 -26.90 -0.71
N SER A 145 -0.96 -25.68 -0.72
CA SER A 145 -0.12 -25.14 0.36
C SER A 145 -0.85 -25.10 1.70
N GLY A 146 -2.10 -24.63 1.72
CA GLY A 146 -2.93 -24.63 2.93
C GLY A 146 -3.17 -26.03 3.48
N MET A 147 -3.56 -26.98 2.62
CA MET A 147 -3.76 -28.39 2.99
C MET A 147 -2.47 -29.04 3.51
N LEU A 148 -1.34 -28.78 2.85
CA LEU A 148 -0.03 -29.27 3.25
C LEU A 148 0.40 -28.69 4.60
N GLN A 149 0.15 -27.40 4.87
CA GLN A 149 0.41 -26.80 6.17
C GLN A 149 -0.45 -27.41 7.28
N VAL A 150 -1.72 -27.73 6.99
CA VAL A 150 -2.61 -28.44 7.93
C VAL A 150 -2.09 -29.85 8.23
N LEU A 151 -1.62 -30.57 7.21
CA LEU A 151 -1.06 -31.91 7.36
C LEU A 151 0.29 -31.91 8.11
N LEU A 152 1.11 -30.88 7.90
CA LEU A 152 2.46 -30.79 8.50
C LEU A 152 2.48 -30.14 9.90
N ARG A 153 1.51 -29.29 10.26
CA ARG A 153 1.47 -28.65 11.59
C ARG A 153 0.66 -29.49 12.59
N ARG A 154 1.37 -30.08 13.56
CA ARG A 154 0.79 -30.86 14.69
C ARG A 154 0.06 -30.04 15.76
N SER A 155 0.03 -28.71 15.71
CA SER A 155 -0.67 -27.90 16.71
C SER A 155 -1.56 -26.81 16.09
N PRO A 156 -2.87 -26.78 16.44
CA PRO A 156 -3.81 -25.78 15.96
C PRO A 156 -3.64 -24.48 16.76
N GLY A 157 -2.54 -23.76 16.50
CA GLY A 157 -2.35 -22.39 16.99
C GLY A 157 -2.84 -21.38 15.95
N MET A 158 -4.00 -20.78 16.19
CA MET A 158 -4.67 -19.68 15.47
C MET A 158 -5.27 -19.94 14.05
N PRO A 159 -6.43 -19.32 13.72
CA PRO A 159 -7.26 -19.63 12.54
C PRO A 159 -6.75 -19.05 11.21
N HIS A 160 -5.48 -18.65 11.12
CA HIS A 160 -4.91 -17.99 9.92
C HIS A 160 -5.03 -18.82 8.64
N TRP A 161 -5.08 -20.15 8.76
CA TRP A 161 -5.24 -21.04 7.60
C TRP A 161 -6.65 -20.97 7.01
N ILE A 162 -7.70 -20.81 7.83
CA ILE A 162 -9.09 -20.64 7.37
C ILE A 162 -9.19 -19.34 6.57
N THR A 163 -8.56 -18.28 7.06
CA THR A 163 -8.48 -16.98 6.38
C THR A 163 -7.81 -17.11 5.01
N LEU A 164 -6.69 -17.84 4.92
CA LEU A 164 -6.02 -18.10 3.65
C LEU A 164 -6.87 -18.92 2.67
N ILE A 165 -7.56 -19.96 3.14
CA ILE A 165 -8.47 -20.75 2.30
C ILE A 165 -9.62 -19.87 1.80
N LYS A 166 -10.25 -19.09 2.69
CA LYS A 166 -11.33 -18.18 2.33
C LYS A 166 -10.88 -17.18 1.27
N TYR A 167 -9.74 -16.51 1.47
CA TYR A 167 -9.20 -15.58 0.47
C TYR A 167 -8.84 -16.27 -0.84
N GLY A 168 -8.30 -17.49 -0.80
CA GLY A 168 -8.01 -18.28 -1.99
C GLY A 168 -9.28 -18.62 -2.80
N VAL A 169 -10.35 -19.03 -2.12
CA VAL A 169 -11.65 -19.34 -2.75
C VAL A 169 -12.31 -18.07 -3.29
N ASP A 170 -12.34 -16.99 -2.51
CA ASP A 170 -12.92 -15.71 -2.94
C ASP A 170 -12.20 -15.19 -4.21
N ALA A 171 -10.86 -15.25 -4.23
CA ALA A 171 -10.07 -14.88 -5.41
C ALA A 171 -10.34 -15.80 -6.62
N PHE A 172 -10.47 -17.12 -6.40
CA PHE A 172 -10.79 -18.07 -7.45
C PHE A 172 -12.15 -17.77 -8.09
N VAL A 173 -13.18 -17.55 -7.28
CA VAL A 173 -14.55 -17.27 -7.76
C VAL A 173 -14.57 -15.97 -8.56
N VAL A 174 -13.93 -14.90 -8.06
CA VAL A 174 -13.89 -13.61 -8.76
C VAL A 174 -13.16 -13.73 -10.10
N LEU A 175 -12.01 -14.40 -10.14
CA LEU A 175 -11.20 -14.54 -11.36
C LEU A 175 -11.83 -15.48 -12.40
N ASN A 176 -12.67 -16.42 -11.97
CA ASN A 176 -13.28 -17.42 -12.83
C ASN A 176 -14.80 -17.23 -13.02
N HIS A 177 -15.36 -16.09 -12.56
CA HIS A 177 -16.81 -15.85 -12.57
C HIS A 177 -17.47 -16.12 -13.93
N ALA A 178 -16.89 -15.60 -15.03
CA ALA A 178 -17.43 -15.81 -16.38
C ALA A 178 -17.43 -17.30 -16.81
N ARG A 179 -16.44 -18.08 -16.40
CA ARG A 179 -16.31 -19.50 -16.74
C ARG A 179 -17.29 -20.35 -15.93
N ILE A 180 -17.46 -20.03 -14.65
CA ILE A 180 -18.43 -20.66 -13.75
C ILE A 180 -19.85 -20.41 -14.27
N GLN A 181 -20.17 -19.17 -14.66
CA GLN A 181 -21.46 -18.83 -15.26
C GLN A 181 -21.70 -19.58 -16.57
N GLY A 182 -20.69 -19.69 -17.44
CA GLY A 182 -20.79 -20.47 -18.68
C GLY A 182 -21.03 -21.97 -18.45
N PHE A 183 -20.39 -22.56 -17.45
CA PHE A 183 -20.59 -23.97 -17.09
C PHE A 183 -21.99 -24.23 -16.50
N LEU A 184 -22.46 -23.34 -15.65
CA LEU A 184 -23.81 -23.42 -15.07
C LEU A 184 -24.90 -23.23 -16.14
N ALA A 185 -24.70 -22.29 -17.08
CA ALA A 185 -25.61 -22.09 -18.21
C ALA A 185 -25.62 -23.28 -19.17
N GLY A 186 -24.46 -23.87 -19.46
CA GLY A 186 -24.33 -25.03 -20.36
C GLY A 186 -24.92 -26.33 -19.80
N SER A 187 -24.92 -26.48 -18.47
CA SER A 187 -25.48 -27.67 -17.79
C SER A 187 -27.02 -27.63 -17.69
N GLY A 188 -27.64 -26.50 -18.04
CA GLY A 188 -29.10 -26.30 -17.99
C GLY A 188 -29.82 -26.49 -19.33
N ALA A 189 -29.12 -26.79 -20.43
CA ALA A 189 -29.78 -27.04 -21.72
C ALA A 189 -30.46 -28.42 -21.69
N PRO A 190 -31.81 -28.51 -21.70
CA PRO A 190 -32.47 -29.79 -21.79
C PRO A 190 -32.10 -30.44 -23.13
N ALA A 191 -31.74 -31.71 -23.09
CA ALA A 191 -31.63 -32.57 -24.26
C ALA A 191 -33.02 -32.64 -24.92
N GLY A 192 -33.31 -31.66 -25.78
CA GLY A 192 -34.51 -31.63 -26.60
C GLY A 192 -34.49 -32.85 -27.50
N GLY A 193 -35.34 -33.82 -27.16
CA GLY A 193 -35.45 -35.09 -27.86
C GLY A 193 -35.79 -34.90 -29.33
N GLU A 194 -35.06 -35.63 -30.17
CA GLU A 194 -35.56 -36.04 -31.47
C GLU A 194 -36.75 -36.98 -31.24
N ALA A 195 -37.96 -36.44 -31.41
CA ALA A 195 -39.14 -37.26 -31.68
C ALA A 195 -39.24 -37.40 -33.20
N GLY A 196 -39.13 -38.64 -33.67
CA GLY A 196 -39.33 -39.03 -35.07
C GLY A 196 -40.78 -39.03 -35.51
#